data_AF-A0A7I0NTJ9-F1
#
_entry.id   AF-A0A7I0NTJ9-F1
#
_cell.length_a   1.000
_cell.length_b   1.000
_cell.length_c   1.000
_cell.angle_alpha   90.00
_cell.angle_beta   90.00
_cell.angle_gamma   90.00
#
_symmetry.space_group_name_H-M   'P 1'
#
loop_
_entity.id
_entity.type
_entity.pdbx_description
1 polymer ?
#
loop_
_entity_poly.entity_id
_entity_poly.type
_entity_poly.pdbx_seq_one_letter_code
_entity_poly.pdbx_strand_id
1 'polypeptide(L)'
;MNAALPPSAAASASGADLLVWVAVPYICLAVFGVGHVWRYRQDQFGWTSRTSQLLEHRWLRFGSPLFHLGAFMVIAGHVVGLAVPDSWTEAVGITEHAYHTTAVWAGSVAGITMLAGLGMLCARRLLNRSIRLGTDRSDKLLFPLLSATVVLGITATFAHNVFGAGYDYRSTVSVWFRGLFVLQPRPDAVAGAPLLFQLHALTACLLFAAWPFTRLVHVWSAPIGYLVRPYLVYRRRATTAAATPPPGRPRSGPGSRRAA
;
A
#
# COMPACT_ATOMS: atom_id res chain seq x y z
N MET A 1 -33.95 -9.08 -30.62
CA MET A 1 -33.70 -10.52 -30.45
C MET A 1 -32.24 -10.67 -30.06
N ASN A 2 -31.96 -10.63 -28.76
CA ASN A 2 -30.61 -10.71 -28.22
C ASN A 2 -30.16 -12.17 -28.24
N ALA A 3 -29.39 -12.53 -29.26
CA ALA A 3 -28.67 -13.79 -29.24
C ALA A 3 -27.63 -13.70 -28.11
N ALA A 4 -27.90 -14.39 -27.00
CA ALA A 4 -26.90 -14.65 -25.99
C ALA A 4 -25.73 -15.33 -26.68
N LEU A 5 -24.56 -14.68 -26.65
CA LEU A 5 -23.30 -15.33 -27.01
C LEU A 5 -23.20 -16.61 -26.18
N PRO A 6 -22.89 -17.77 -26.79
CA PRO A 6 -22.64 -18.98 -26.01
C PRO A 6 -21.55 -18.68 -24.98
N PRO A 7 -21.57 -19.31 -23.79
CA PRO A 7 -20.43 -19.24 -22.89
C PRO A 7 -19.24 -19.79 -23.65
N SER A 8 -18.40 -18.89 -24.19
CA SER A 8 -17.11 -19.22 -24.75
C SER A 8 -16.47 -20.11 -23.70
N ALA A 9 -16.18 -21.36 -24.07
CA ALA A 9 -15.56 -22.33 -23.19
C ALA A 9 -14.47 -21.59 -22.42
N ALA A 10 -14.71 -21.37 -21.11
CA ALA A 10 -13.72 -20.77 -20.25
C ALA A 10 -12.50 -21.67 -20.43
N ALA A 11 -11.48 -21.16 -21.13
CA ALA A 11 -10.24 -21.89 -21.33
C ALA A 11 -9.87 -22.38 -19.94
N SER A 12 -9.87 -23.69 -19.73
CA SER A 12 -9.65 -24.27 -18.41
C SER A 12 -8.31 -23.71 -17.94
N ALA A 13 -8.35 -22.80 -16.98
CA ALA A 13 -7.16 -22.11 -16.52
C ALA A 13 -6.11 -23.17 -16.21
N SER A 14 -4.92 -23.04 -16.81
CA SER A 14 -3.90 -24.05 -16.62
C SER A 14 -3.54 -24.14 -15.14
N GLY A 15 -3.03 -25.28 -14.68
CA GLY A 15 -2.56 -25.40 -13.30
C GLY A 15 -1.55 -24.30 -12.92
N ALA A 16 -0.75 -23.85 -13.88
CA ALA A 16 0.15 -22.72 -13.73
C ALA A 16 -0.60 -21.38 -13.53
N ASP A 17 -1.66 -21.13 -14.31
CA ASP A 17 -2.47 -19.90 -14.18
C ASP A 17 -3.14 -19.83 -12.81
N LEU A 18 -3.62 -20.95 -12.29
CA LEU A 18 -4.18 -21.01 -10.93
C LEU A 18 -3.11 -20.71 -9.86
N LEU A 19 -1.92 -21.28 -9.99
CA LEU A 19 -0.83 -21.00 -9.05
C LEU A 19 -0.43 -19.52 -9.06
N VAL A 20 -0.23 -18.96 -10.26
CA VAL A 20 0.30 -17.61 -10.43
C VAL A 20 -0.76 -16.52 -10.18
N TRP A 21 -1.99 -16.72 -10.66
CA TRP A 21 -3.04 -15.68 -10.64
C TRP A 21 -4.09 -15.88 -9.55
N VAL A 22 -4.04 -16.98 -8.81
CA VAL A 22 -4.92 -17.22 -7.66
C VAL A 22 -4.11 -17.43 -6.38
N ALA A 23 -3.27 -18.47 -6.33
CA ALA A 23 -2.57 -18.83 -5.10
C ALA A 23 -1.57 -17.74 -4.65
N VAL A 24 -0.70 -17.25 -5.56
CA VAL A 24 0.27 -16.21 -5.23
C VAL A 24 -0.40 -14.93 -4.70
N PRO A 25 -1.41 -14.33 -5.35
CA PRO A 25 -2.11 -13.16 -4.83
C PRO A 25 -2.71 -13.39 -3.44
N TYR A 26 -3.37 -14.52 -3.19
CA TYR A 26 -3.94 -14.81 -1.87
C TYR A 26 -2.87 -14.97 -0.80
N ILE A 27 -1.74 -15.62 -1.12
CA ILE A 27 -0.60 -15.72 -0.19
C ILE A 27 -0.06 -14.32 0.11
N CYS A 28 0.14 -13.48 -0.92
CA CYS A 28 0.61 -12.10 -0.74
C CYS A 28 -0.35 -11.27 0.13
N LEU A 29 -1.66 -11.37 -0.10
CA LEU A 29 -2.68 -10.68 0.68
C LEU A 29 -2.78 -11.21 2.12
N ALA A 30 -2.64 -12.53 2.32
CA ALA A 30 -2.63 -13.13 3.65
C ALA A 30 -1.39 -12.66 4.44
N VAL A 31 -0.20 -12.69 3.82
CA VAL A 31 1.04 -12.17 4.41
C VAL A 31 0.90 -10.68 4.71
N PHE A 32 0.32 -9.90 3.80
CA PHE A 32 0.03 -8.49 4.01
C PHE A 32 -0.83 -8.29 5.25
N GLY A 33 -2.01 -8.92 5.35
CA GLY A 33 -2.91 -8.74 6.49
C GLY A 33 -2.30 -9.23 7.81
N VAL A 34 -1.89 -10.49 7.87
CA VAL A 34 -1.36 -11.12 9.08
C VAL A 34 -0.05 -10.48 9.52
N GLY A 35 0.84 -10.15 8.58
CA GLY A 35 2.10 -9.49 8.86
C GLY A 35 1.91 -8.10 9.48
N HIS A 36 0.93 -7.32 9.01
CA HIS A 36 0.61 -6.02 9.61
C HIS A 36 0.10 -6.14 11.03
N VAL A 37 -0.85 -7.07 11.26
CA VAL A 37 -1.40 -7.31 12.60
C VAL A 37 -0.31 -7.77 13.56
N TRP A 38 0.52 -8.72 13.14
CA TRP A 38 1.63 -9.21 13.94
C TRP A 38 2.62 -8.09 14.27
N ARG A 39 3.06 -7.32 13.27
CA ARG A 39 4.03 -6.24 13.48
C ARG A 39 3.49 -5.13 14.37
N TYR A 40 2.23 -4.74 14.20
CA TYR A 40 1.60 -3.73 15.06
C TYR A 40 1.53 -4.16 16.53
N ARG A 41 1.37 -5.47 16.79
CA ARG A 41 1.29 -6.01 18.15
C ARG A 41 2.66 -6.25 18.78
N GLN A 42 3.65 -6.67 17.99
CA GLN A 42 4.94 -7.13 18.49
C GLN A 42 6.08 -6.11 18.32
N ASP A 43 6.02 -5.25 17.31
CA ASP A 43 7.09 -4.30 16.97
C ASP A 43 6.54 -2.89 16.68
N GLN A 44 6.01 -2.26 17.73
CA GLN A 44 5.55 -0.86 17.67
C GLN A 44 6.72 0.13 17.53
N PHE A 45 7.91 -0.20 18.04
CA PHE A 45 9.09 0.66 17.92
C PHE A 45 9.63 0.71 16.49
N GLY A 46 9.57 -0.41 15.76
CA GLY A 46 9.93 -0.48 14.33
C GLY A 46 8.88 0.12 13.40
N TRP A 47 7.73 0.58 13.93
CA TRP A 47 6.67 1.26 13.17
C TRP A 47 7.00 2.75 12.96
N THR A 48 7.94 3.02 12.05
CA THR A 48 8.41 4.38 11.77
C THR A 48 8.78 4.54 10.29
N SER A 49 8.73 5.78 9.80
CA SER A 49 9.19 6.15 8.47
C SER A 49 10.71 6.06 8.30
N ARG A 50 11.48 5.87 9.40
CA ARG A 50 12.96 5.79 9.42
C ARG A 50 13.58 6.90 8.55
N THR A 51 13.30 8.15 8.90
CA THR A 51 13.81 9.30 8.15
C THR A 51 15.34 9.38 8.23
N SER A 52 15.98 9.65 7.09
CA SER A 52 17.42 9.91 7.00
C SER A 52 17.72 11.37 6.69
N GLN A 53 16.75 12.26 6.90
CA GLN A 53 16.84 13.69 6.58
C GLN A 53 17.99 14.39 7.31
N LEU A 54 18.28 13.99 8.56
CA LEU A 54 19.37 14.56 9.36
C LEU A 54 20.75 14.27 8.75
N LEU A 55 20.91 13.15 8.06
CA LEU A 55 22.18 12.76 7.43
C LEU A 55 22.40 13.48 6.10
N GLU A 56 21.33 13.73 5.35
CA GLU A 56 21.37 14.41 4.06
C GLU A 56 19.99 14.98 3.73
N HIS A 57 19.94 16.30 3.52
CA HIS A 57 18.70 17.04 3.29
C HIS A 57 18.53 17.54 1.85
N ARG A 58 19.61 17.83 1.12
CA ARG A 58 19.55 18.55 -0.17
C ARG A 58 18.79 17.76 -1.23
N TRP A 59 19.10 16.47 -1.37
CA TRP A 59 18.41 15.60 -2.32
C TRP A 59 17.03 15.21 -1.81
N LEU A 60 16.91 14.96 -0.49
CA LEU A 60 15.65 14.55 0.12
C LEU A 60 14.56 15.63 0.00
N ARG A 61 14.93 16.91 0.09
CA ARG A 61 14.00 18.05 -0.01
C ARG A 61 13.16 18.03 -1.28
N PHE A 62 13.74 17.58 -2.40
CA PHE A 62 13.04 17.50 -3.68
C PHE A 62 12.57 16.08 -3.98
N GLY A 63 13.42 15.08 -3.75
CA GLY A 63 13.10 13.69 -4.06
C GLY A 63 11.92 13.14 -3.25
N SER A 64 11.81 13.51 -1.96
CA SER A 64 10.73 13.01 -1.11
C SER A 64 9.36 13.56 -1.52
N PRO A 65 9.15 14.88 -1.69
CA PRO A 65 7.87 15.40 -2.17
C PRO A 65 7.49 14.92 -3.56
N LEU A 66 8.43 14.89 -4.52
CA LEU A 66 8.18 14.37 -5.88
C LEU A 66 7.68 12.93 -5.85
N PHE A 67 8.38 12.07 -5.10
CA PHE A 67 8.00 10.68 -4.97
C PHE A 67 6.62 10.51 -4.32
N HIS A 68 6.36 11.17 -3.19
CA HIS A 68 5.10 10.97 -2.46
C HIS A 68 3.91 11.59 -3.19
N LEU A 69 4.05 12.77 -3.79
CA LEU A 69 2.98 13.37 -4.59
C LEU A 69 2.64 12.49 -5.79
N GLY A 70 3.66 12.05 -6.54
CA GLY A 70 3.48 11.10 -7.63
C GLY A 70 2.84 9.80 -7.16
N ALA A 71 3.31 9.23 -6.04
CA ALA A 71 2.75 8.01 -5.47
C ALA A 71 1.28 8.16 -5.07
N PHE A 72 0.89 9.27 -4.42
CA PHE A 72 -0.53 9.51 -4.09
C PHE A 72 -1.40 9.62 -5.33
N MET A 73 -0.94 10.33 -6.38
CA MET A 73 -1.65 10.42 -7.65
C MET A 73 -1.78 9.05 -8.33
N VAL A 74 -0.70 8.26 -8.37
CA VAL A 74 -0.70 6.91 -8.94
C VAL A 74 -1.63 5.98 -8.16
N ILE A 75 -1.57 5.98 -6.82
CA ILE A 75 -2.44 5.16 -5.97
C ILE A 75 -3.90 5.56 -6.18
N ALA A 76 -4.22 6.87 -6.20
CA ALA A 76 -5.57 7.34 -6.47
C ALA A 76 -6.05 6.88 -7.86
N GLY A 77 -5.19 6.98 -8.88
CA GLY A 77 -5.47 6.47 -10.22
C GLY A 77 -5.73 4.96 -10.25
N HIS A 78 -4.95 4.16 -9.49
CA HIS A 78 -5.18 2.72 -9.38
C HIS A 78 -6.49 2.39 -8.67
N VAL A 79 -6.84 3.13 -7.62
CA VAL A 79 -8.14 2.94 -6.93
C VAL A 79 -9.29 3.24 -7.88
N VAL A 80 -9.25 4.38 -8.58
CA VAL A 80 -10.29 4.73 -9.55
C VAL A 80 -10.32 3.75 -10.73
N GLY A 81 -9.17 3.33 -11.24
CA GLY A 81 -9.08 2.47 -12.42
C GLY A 81 -9.37 1.00 -12.16
N LEU A 82 -9.00 0.46 -11.00
CA LEU A 82 -9.16 -0.96 -10.68
C LEU A 82 -10.41 -1.25 -9.86
N ALA A 83 -10.81 -0.33 -8.96
CA ALA A 83 -11.92 -0.59 -8.03
C ALA A 83 -13.27 -0.08 -8.57
N VAL A 84 -13.31 0.97 -9.40
CA VAL A 84 -14.56 1.54 -9.91
C VAL A 84 -14.97 0.86 -11.23
N PRO A 85 -16.12 0.17 -11.27
CA PRO A 85 -16.62 -0.46 -12.50
C PRO A 85 -16.96 0.54 -13.61
N ASP A 86 -16.86 0.11 -14.87
CA ASP A 86 -17.20 0.92 -16.06
C ASP A 86 -18.64 1.43 -16.02
N SER A 87 -19.55 0.59 -15.51
CA SER A 87 -20.97 0.94 -15.36
C SER A 87 -21.20 2.14 -14.43
N TRP A 88 -20.31 2.39 -13.47
CA TRP A 88 -20.43 3.54 -12.58
C TRP A 88 -19.94 4.83 -13.25
N THR A 89 -18.85 4.75 -14.02
CA THR A 89 -18.35 5.90 -14.77
C THR A 89 -19.30 6.29 -15.90
N GLU A 90 -19.89 5.30 -16.59
CA GLU A 90 -20.92 5.53 -17.60
C GLU A 90 -22.21 6.10 -17.00
N ALA A 91 -22.62 5.64 -15.81
CA ALA A 91 -23.80 6.17 -15.12
C ALA A 91 -23.67 7.65 -14.71
N VAL A 92 -22.44 8.14 -14.53
CA VAL A 92 -22.13 9.55 -14.27
C VAL A 92 -22.00 10.36 -15.58
N GLY A 93 -22.10 9.70 -16.73
CA GLY A 93 -22.02 10.32 -18.06
C GLY A 93 -20.59 10.56 -18.55
N ILE A 94 -19.58 9.93 -17.94
CA ILE A 94 -18.20 10.00 -18.42
C ILE A 94 -18.06 9.01 -19.57
N THR A 95 -17.76 9.51 -20.78
CA THR A 95 -17.52 8.65 -21.93
C THR A 95 -16.20 7.88 -21.77
N GLU A 96 -16.12 6.68 -22.31
CA GLU A 96 -14.90 5.86 -22.26
C GLU A 96 -13.69 6.61 -22.83
N HIS A 97 -13.89 7.39 -23.91
CA HIS A 97 -12.84 8.21 -24.48
C HIS A 97 -12.35 9.32 -23.54
N ALA A 98 -13.26 10.00 -22.85
CA ALA A 98 -12.91 11.05 -21.87
C ALA A 98 -12.19 10.44 -20.65
N TYR A 99 -12.65 9.28 -20.19
CA TYR A 99 -12.01 8.53 -19.12
C TYR A 99 -10.59 8.10 -19.53
N HIS A 100 -10.44 7.40 -20.66
CA HIS A 100 -9.16 6.92 -21.15
C HIS A 100 -8.16 8.07 -21.34
N THR A 101 -8.58 9.16 -21.99
CA THR A 101 -7.71 10.32 -22.23
C THR A 101 -7.26 10.95 -20.91
N THR A 102 -8.18 11.16 -19.97
CA THR A 102 -7.85 11.72 -18.65
C THR A 102 -6.92 10.79 -17.87
N ALA A 103 -7.20 9.50 -17.88
CA ALA A 103 -6.41 8.49 -17.19
C ALA A 103 -4.98 8.40 -17.75
N VAL A 104 -4.81 8.45 -19.08
CA VAL A 104 -3.48 8.43 -19.71
C VAL A 104 -2.71 9.70 -19.39
N TRP A 105 -3.30 10.88 -19.50
CA TRP A 105 -2.62 12.13 -19.18
C TRP A 105 -2.26 12.24 -17.70
N ALA A 106 -3.24 12.07 -16.81
CA ALA A 106 -3.02 12.13 -15.37
C ALA A 106 -2.06 11.03 -14.90
N GLY A 107 -2.21 9.81 -15.42
CA GLY A 107 -1.34 8.68 -15.13
C GLY A 107 0.10 8.89 -15.61
N SER A 108 0.30 9.47 -16.80
CA SER A 108 1.63 9.77 -17.33
C SER A 108 2.35 10.83 -16.50
N VAL A 109 1.65 11.93 -16.15
CA VAL A 109 2.21 12.99 -15.29
C VAL A 109 2.54 12.44 -13.91
N ALA A 110 1.62 11.69 -13.30
CA ALA A 110 1.83 11.05 -12.00
C ALA A 110 3.01 10.07 -12.02
N GLY A 111 3.10 9.23 -13.06
CA GLY A 111 4.15 8.25 -13.25
C GLY A 111 5.52 8.89 -13.43
N ILE A 112 5.67 9.90 -14.30
CA ILE A 112 6.93 10.63 -14.48
C ILE A 112 7.36 11.29 -13.16
N THR A 113 6.44 11.94 -12.46
CA THR A 113 6.70 12.61 -11.18
C THR A 113 7.20 11.62 -10.13
N MET A 114 6.52 10.47 -10.02
CA MET A 114 6.89 9.38 -9.11
C MET A 114 8.26 8.78 -9.47
N LEU A 115 8.52 8.53 -10.77
CA LEU A 115 9.76 7.94 -11.24
C LEU A 115 10.96 8.87 -11.03
N ALA A 116 10.79 10.16 -11.30
CA ALA A 116 11.82 11.17 -11.05
C ALA A 116 12.16 11.22 -9.54
N GLY A 117 11.14 11.29 -8.68
CA GLY A 117 11.31 11.25 -7.22
C GLY A 117 12.00 9.97 -6.74
N LEU A 118 11.54 8.81 -7.21
CA LEU A 118 12.13 7.51 -6.86
C LEU A 118 13.58 7.40 -7.33
N GLY A 119 13.87 7.84 -8.56
CA GLY A 119 15.21 7.87 -9.14
C GLY A 119 16.16 8.73 -8.29
N MET A 120 15.73 9.92 -7.88
CA MET A 120 16.49 10.77 -6.97
C MET A 120 16.76 10.10 -5.61
N LEU A 121 15.76 9.43 -5.03
CA LEU A 121 15.90 8.73 -3.75
C LEU A 121 16.83 7.51 -3.84
N CYS A 122 16.74 6.74 -4.94
CA CYS A 122 17.67 5.64 -5.24
C CYS A 122 19.09 6.16 -5.40
N ALA A 123 19.29 7.18 -6.25
CA ALA A 123 20.59 7.81 -6.47
C ALA A 123 21.18 8.34 -5.16
N ARG A 124 20.39 9.05 -4.35
CA ARG A 124 20.80 9.53 -3.02
C ARG A 124 21.30 8.39 -2.12
N ARG A 125 20.58 7.25 -2.09
CA ARG A 125 20.92 6.10 -1.25
C ARG A 125 22.17 5.35 -1.74
N LEU A 126 22.41 5.32 -3.05
CA LEU A 126 23.56 4.67 -3.65
C LEU A 126 24.83 5.54 -3.61
N LEU A 127 24.69 6.84 -3.87
CA LEU A 127 25.82 7.77 -4.01
C LEU A 127 26.31 8.32 -2.68
N ASN A 128 25.42 8.54 -1.70
CA ASN A 128 25.83 9.04 -0.39
C ASN A 128 26.32 7.91 0.52
N ARG A 129 27.62 7.92 0.85
CA ARG A 129 28.27 6.90 1.69
C ARG A 129 27.60 6.73 3.05
N SER A 130 27.27 7.83 3.74
CA SER A 130 26.68 7.79 5.09
C SER A 130 25.31 7.11 5.09
N ILE A 131 24.50 7.38 4.07
CA ILE A 131 23.17 6.76 3.91
C ILE A 131 23.32 5.29 3.49
N ARG A 132 24.23 5.00 2.57
CA ARG A 132 24.45 3.64 2.06
C ARG A 132 24.84 2.67 3.17
N LEU A 133 25.72 3.11 4.08
CA LEU A 133 26.16 2.30 5.23
C LEU A 133 25.05 2.14 6.28
N GLY A 134 24.21 3.16 6.49
CA GLY A 134 23.06 3.10 7.40
C GLY A 134 21.79 2.50 6.79
N THR A 135 21.84 1.95 5.58
CA THR A 135 20.65 1.39 4.92
C THR A 135 20.35 -0.02 5.43
N ASP A 136 19.16 -0.18 6.01
CA ASP A 136 18.64 -1.46 6.48
C ASP A 136 18.44 -2.50 5.38
N ARG A 137 18.46 -3.78 5.75
CA ARG A 137 18.22 -4.90 4.83
C ARG A 137 16.84 -4.84 4.17
N SER A 138 15.82 -4.40 4.90
CA SER A 138 14.47 -4.24 4.36
C SER A 138 14.39 -3.12 3.31
N ASP A 139 15.15 -2.04 3.48
CA ASP A 139 15.26 -0.98 2.45
C ASP A 139 16.01 -1.49 1.21
N LYS A 140 17.00 -2.40 1.37
CA LYS A 140 17.70 -3.03 0.22
C LYS A 140 16.79 -3.95 -0.61
N LEU A 141 15.75 -4.52 -0.01
CA LEU A 141 14.72 -5.28 -0.73
C LEU A 141 13.65 -4.35 -1.32
N LEU A 142 13.17 -3.40 -0.51
CA LEU A 142 12.07 -2.51 -0.88
C LEU A 142 12.39 -1.65 -2.10
N PHE A 143 13.55 -0.99 -2.12
CA PHE A 143 13.87 -0.03 -3.18
C PHE A 143 13.93 -0.69 -4.57
N PRO A 144 14.63 -1.82 -4.77
CA PRO A 144 14.61 -2.54 -6.05
C PRO A 144 13.21 -3.03 -6.43
N LEU A 145 12.45 -3.60 -5.50
CA LEU A 145 11.11 -4.13 -5.78
C LEU A 145 10.13 -3.00 -6.18
N LEU A 146 10.17 -1.88 -5.44
CA LEU A 146 9.39 -0.70 -5.75
C LEU A 146 9.81 -0.10 -7.10
N SER A 147 11.11 0.00 -7.38
CA SER A 147 11.63 0.46 -8.67
C SER A 147 11.17 -0.43 -9.82
N ALA A 148 11.25 -1.75 -9.68
CA ALA A 148 10.77 -2.69 -10.70
C ALA A 148 9.26 -2.49 -10.95
N THR A 149 8.46 -2.41 -9.89
CA THR A 149 7.01 -2.21 -9.99
C THR A 149 6.68 -0.91 -10.74
N VAL A 150 7.33 0.21 -10.37
CA VAL A 150 7.11 1.53 -10.98
C VAL A 150 7.57 1.55 -12.44
N VAL A 151 8.75 1.01 -12.75
CA VAL A 151 9.27 0.97 -14.13
C VAL A 151 8.38 0.10 -15.02
N LEU A 152 7.91 -1.05 -14.52
CA LEU A 152 6.98 -1.91 -15.27
C LEU A 152 5.65 -1.19 -15.54
N GLY A 153 5.08 -0.50 -14.54
CA GLY A 153 3.80 0.20 -14.69
C GLY A 153 3.89 1.39 -15.65
N ILE A 154 4.96 2.18 -15.57
CA ILE A 154 5.20 3.30 -16.50
C ILE A 154 5.47 2.77 -17.90
N THR A 155 6.31 1.74 -18.03
CA THR A 155 6.58 1.12 -19.33
C THR A 155 5.30 0.57 -19.95
N ALA A 156 4.43 -0.09 -19.18
CA ALA A 156 3.12 -0.57 -19.66
C ALA A 156 2.24 0.58 -20.16
N THR A 157 2.18 1.68 -19.39
CA THR A 157 1.40 2.87 -19.74
C THR A 157 1.92 3.51 -21.04
N PHE A 158 3.23 3.72 -21.15
CA PHE A 158 3.82 4.35 -22.33
C PHE A 158 3.75 3.45 -23.55
N ALA A 159 4.10 2.16 -23.42
CA ALA A 159 4.13 1.23 -24.53
C ALA A 159 2.73 0.93 -25.11
N HIS A 160 1.71 0.79 -24.25
CA HIS A 160 0.38 0.39 -24.70
C HIS A 160 -0.60 1.55 -24.84
N ASN A 161 -0.56 2.56 -23.96
CA ASN A 161 -1.58 3.61 -23.93
C ASN A 161 -1.11 4.94 -24.55
N VAL A 162 0.20 5.23 -24.57
CA VAL A 162 0.73 6.46 -25.19
C VAL A 162 1.19 6.20 -26.61
N PHE A 163 2.00 5.15 -26.83
CA PHE A 163 2.55 4.81 -28.14
C PHE A 163 1.83 3.65 -28.84
N GLY A 164 0.98 2.93 -28.11
CA GLY A 164 0.18 1.83 -28.65
C GLY A 164 -1.24 2.23 -28.98
N ALA A 165 -2.06 1.26 -29.40
CA ALA A 165 -3.47 1.46 -29.73
C ALA A 165 -4.40 1.69 -28.52
N GLY A 166 -3.86 1.73 -27.29
CA GLY A 166 -4.62 1.66 -26.05
C GLY A 166 -4.89 0.20 -25.66
N TYR A 167 -4.59 -0.17 -24.42
CA TYR A 167 -4.97 -1.46 -23.87
C TYR A 167 -6.06 -1.28 -22.83
N ASP A 168 -7.20 -1.95 -23.04
CA ASP A 168 -8.30 -1.95 -22.08
C ASP A 168 -7.98 -2.88 -20.89
N TYR A 169 -7.33 -2.30 -19.89
CA TYR A 169 -7.03 -2.94 -18.62
C TYR A 169 -8.27 -3.06 -17.70
N ARG A 170 -9.40 -2.40 -18.03
CA ARG A 170 -10.60 -2.37 -17.20
C ARG A 170 -11.44 -3.64 -17.37
N SER A 171 -11.47 -4.18 -18.58
CA SER A 171 -12.13 -5.46 -18.89
C SER A 171 -11.33 -6.70 -18.48
N THR A 172 -10.03 -6.56 -18.20
CA THR A 172 -9.09 -7.67 -17.95
C THR A 172 -8.54 -7.65 -16.52
N VAL A 173 -7.47 -6.88 -16.30
CA VAL A 173 -6.75 -6.79 -15.03
C VAL A 173 -7.65 -6.32 -13.89
N SER A 174 -8.53 -5.35 -14.16
CA SER A 174 -9.44 -4.81 -13.14
C SER A 174 -10.53 -5.80 -12.75
N VAL A 175 -10.98 -6.66 -13.67
CA VAL A 175 -11.93 -7.75 -13.37
C VAL A 175 -11.27 -8.78 -12.46
N TRP A 176 -10.05 -9.21 -12.78
CA TRP A 176 -9.28 -10.12 -11.94
C TRP A 176 -9.01 -9.54 -10.55
N PHE A 177 -8.54 -8.30 -10.47
CA PHE A 177 -8.22 -7.64 -9.21
C PHE A 177 -9.43 -7.56 -8.29
N ARG A 178 -10.59 -7.12 -8.81
CA ARG A 178 -11.85 -7.11 -8.06
C ARG A 178 -12.27 -8.53 -7.67
N GLY A 179 -12.15 -9.48 -8.59
CA GLY A 179 -12.44 -10.90 -8.38
C GLY A 179 -11.75 -11.51 -7.17
N LEU A 180 -10.50 -11.11 -6.88
CA LEU A 180 -9.77 -11.54 -5.69
C LEU A 180 -10.47 -11.15 -4.37
N PHE A 181 -11.08 -9.96 -4.31
CA PHE A 181 -11.73 -9.47 -3.08
C PHE A 181 -13.14 -10.00 -2.86
N VAL A 182 -13.86 -10.33 -3.95
CA VAL A 182 -15.17 -11.01 -3.89
C VAL A 182 -15.04 -12.55 -3.92
N LEU A 183 -13.82 -13.09 -3.79
CA LEU A 183 -13.53 -14.52 -3.76
C LEU A 183 -14.00 -15.28 -5.02
N GLN A 184 -14.04 -14.59 -6.15
CA GLN A 184 -14.34 -15.14 -7.48
C GLN A 184 -13.22 -14.77 -8.46
N PRO A 185 -12.00 -15.32 -8.28
CA PRO A 185 -10.87 -14.99 -9.14
C PRO A 185 -11.10 -15.50 -10.56
N ARG A 186 -10.81 -14.65 -11.55
CA ARG A 186 -10.80 -14.98 -12.98
C ARG A 186 -9.36 -14.95 -13.50
N PRO A 187 -8.59 -16.05 -13.37
CA PRO A 187 -7.17 -16.09 -13.75
C PRO A 187 -6.96 -15.90 -15.26
N ASP A 188 -7.92 -16.36 -16.06
CA ASP A 188 -8.01 -16.17 -17.50
C ASP A 188 -7.98 -14.68 -17.91
N ALA A 189 -8.58 -13.81 -17.10
CA ALA A 189 -8.64 -12.38 -17.37
C ALA A 189 -7.27 -11.67 -17.30
N VAL A 190 -6.28 -12.24 -16.60
CA VAL A 190 -4.92 -11.69 -16.52
C VAL A 190 -3.91 -12.51 -17.32
N ALA A 191 -4.10 -13.83 -17.43
CA ALA A 191 -3.23 -14.67 -18.26
C ALA A 191 -3.21 -14.23 -19.74
N GLY A 192 -4.31 -13.66 -20.24
CA GLY A 192 -4.40 -13.09 -21.59
C GLY A 192 -3.89 -11.65 -21.72
N ALA A 193 -3.48 -10.99 -20.63
CA ALA A 193 -3.02 -9.60 -20.67
C ALA A 193 -1.60 -9.48 -21.24
N PRO A 194 -1.20 -8.33 -21.81
CA PRO A 194 0.18 -8.12 -22.25
C PRO A 194 1.17 -8.33 -21.11
N LEU A 195 2.35 -8.87 -21.44
CA LEU A 195 3.35 -9.30 -20.47
C LEU A 195 3.72 -8.22 -19.45
N LEU A 196 3.78 -6.95 -19.86
CA LEU A 196 4.09 -5.83 -18.97
C LEU A 196 3.05 -5.67 -17.85
N PHE A 197 1.76 -5.85 -18.14
CA PHE A 197 0.69 -5.79 -17.13
C PHE A 197 0.75 -6.99 -16.19
N GLN A 198 1.04 -8.19 -16.71
CA GLN A 198 1.25 -9.39 -15.89
C GLN A 198 2.41 -9.20 -14.91
N LEU A 199 3.57 -8.77 -15.40
CA LEU A 199 4.76 -8.54 -14.57
C LEU A 199 4.53 -7.42 -13.55
N HIS A 200 3.84 -6.35 -13.93
CA HIS A 200 3.46 -5.29 -13.02
C HIS A 200 2.53 -5.80 -11.91
N ALA A 201 1.51 -6.59 -12.24
CA ALA A 201 0.60 -7.18 -11.25
C ALA A 201 1.33 -8.12 -10.28
N LEU A 202 2.25 -8.97 -10.78
CA LEU A 202 3.05 -9.86 -9.94
C LEU A 202 3.98 -9.09 -9.01
N THR A 203 4.71 -8.10 -9.53
CA THR A 203 5.59 -7.26 -8.70
C THR A 203 4.81 -6.44 -7.68
N ALA A 204 3.60 -5.98 -8.00
CA ALA A 204 2.70 -5.36 -7.05
C ALA A 204 2.25 -6.34 -5.93
N CYS A 205 1.90 -7.60 -6.27
CA CYS A 205 1.58 -8.63 -5.27
C CYS A 205 2.77 -8.87 -4.32
N LEU A 206 3.98 -8.99 -4.87
CA LEU A 206 5.20 -9.11 -4.07
C LEU A 206 5.44 -7.87 -3.18
N LEU A 207 5.13 -6.68 -3.67
CA LEU A 207 5.23 -5.45 -2.90
C LEU A 207 4.25 -5.46 -1.71
N PHE A 208 3.02 -5.94 -1.89
CA PHE A 208 2.08 -6.17 -0.79
C PHE A 208 2.62 -7.19 0.23
N ALA A 209 3.20 -8.30 -0.23
CA ALA A 209 3.80 -9.29 0.68
C ALA A 209 5.00 -8.72 1.47
N ALA A 210 5.83 -7.87 0.85
CA ALA A 210 6.98 -7.24 1.49
C ALA A 210 6.59 -6.07 2.42
N TRP A 211 5.42 -5.47 2.22
CA TRP A 211 4.94 -4.28 2.93
C TRP A 211 5.05 -4.38 4.46
N PRO A 212 4.49 -5.40 5.14
CA PRO A 212 4.55 -5.48 6.59
C PRO A 212 5.96 -5.64 7.15
N PHE A 213 6.98 -5.94 6.34
CA PHE A 213 8.36 -6.14 6.78
C PHE A 213 9.29 -4.97 6.42
N THR A 214 8.76 -3.94 5.76
CA THR A 214 9.54 -2.80 5.29
C THR A 214 9.09 -1.50 5.95
N ARG A 215 9.71 -0.37 5.57
CA ARG A 215 9.25 0.95 6.04
C ARG A 215 7.86 1.33 5.53
N LEU A 216 7.28 0.62 4.55
CA LEU A 216 5.96 0.94 3.97
C LEU A 216 4.82 0.98 5.01
N VAL A 217 5.00 0.34 6.17
CA VAL A 217 4.05 0.43 7.30
C VAL A 217 3.72 1.87 7.71
N HIS A 218 4.60 2.84 7.43
CA HIS A 218 4.34 4.26 7.70
C HIS A 218 3.08 4.81 7.01
N VAL A 219 2.64 4.20 5.91
CA VAL A 219 1.43 4.63 5.17
C VAL A 219 0.19 4.58 6.07
N TRP A 220 0.09 3.57 6.94
CA TRP A 220 -1.00 3.43 7.91
C TRP A 220 -0.99 4.49 9.02
N SER A 221 0.11 5.21 9.17
CA SER A 221 0.28 6.28 10.16
C SER A 221 0.11 7.67 9.56
N ALA A 222 -0.57 7.78 8.40
CA ALA A 222 -0.98 9.05 7.84
C ALA A 222 -1.73 9.87 8.92
N PRO A 223 -1.27 11.08 9.28
CA PRO A 223 -1.75 11.80 10.45
C PRO A 223 -3.08 12.54 10.21
N ILE A 224 -4.08 11.87 9.64
CA ILE A 224 -5.38 12.47 9.30
C ILE A 224 -6.08 13.01 10.57
N GLY A 225 -5.98 12.27 11.68
CA GLY A 225 -6.53 12.69 12.97
C GLY A 225 -5.86 13.93 13.58
N TYR A 226 -4.67 14.34 13.08
CA TYR A 226 -4.01 15.56 13.56
C TYR A 226 -4.81 16.82 13.20
N LEU A 227 -5.58 16.79 12.11
CA LEU A 227 -6.40 17.92 11.66
C LEU A 227 -7.44 18.38 12.69
N VAL A 228 -7.86 17.47 13.57
CA VAL A 228 -8.87 17.72 14.61
C VAL A 228 -8.31 17.55 16.03
N ARG A 229 -7.00 17.30 16.16
CA ARG A 229 -6.37 16.99 17.45
C ARG A 229 -6.03 18.29 18.20
N PRO A 230 -6.40 18.42 19.48
CA PRO A 230 -5.94 19.52 20.31
C PRO A 230 -4.41 19.60 20.38
N TYR A 231 -3.85 20.82 20.41
CA TYR A 231 -2.41 21.04 20.51
C TYR A 231 -1.81 20.42 21.79
N LEU A 232 -2.52 20.55 22.91
CA LEU A 232 -2.13 20.00 24.19
C LEU A 232 -2.85 18.67 24.44
N VAL A 233 -2.08 17.61 24.71
CA VAL A 233 -2.62 16.29 25.03
C VAL A 233 -2.17 15.86 26.41
N TYR A 234 -3.14 15.77 27.31
CA TYR A 234 -2.96 15.22 28.65
C TYR A 234 -3.21 13.71 28.63
N ARG A 235 -2.30 12.93 29.20
CA ARG A 235 -2.50 11.50 29.42
C ARG A 235 -2.74 11.26 30.90
N ARG A 236 -3.91 10.71 31.23
CA ARG A 236 -4.20 10.27 32.60
C ARG A 236 -3.34 9.06 32.95
N ARG A 237 -2.81 9.01 34.17
CA ARG A 237 -2.20 7.79 34.70
C ARG A 237 -3.29 6.70 34.76
N ALA A 238 -3.03 5.55 34.16
CA ALA A 238 -3.88 4.39 34.37
C ALA A 238 -3.88 4.10 35.87
N THR A 239 -5.04 4.28 36.52
CA THR A 239 -5.26 3.75 37.85
C THR A 239 -5.32 2.24 37.68
N THR A 240 -4.17 1.56 37.81
CA THR A 240 -4.15 0.15 38.16
C THR A 240 -5.08 0.02 39.36
N ALA A 241 -6.15 -0.76 39.25
CA ALA A 241 -7.08 -1.01 40.34
C ALA A 241 -6.24 -1.24 41.60
N ALA A 242 -6.50 -0.43 42.62
CA ALA A 242 -5.69 -0.36 43.82
C ALA A 242 -5.31 -1.76 44.27
N ALA A 243 -4.01 -2.06 44.34
CA ALA A 243 -3.55 -3.24 45.04
C ALA A 243 -4.24 -3.24 46.41
N THR A 244 -5.04 -4.27 46.67
CA THR A 244 -5.73 -4.45 47.94
C THR A 244 -4.72 -4.18 49.06
N PRO A 245 -4.95 -3.18 49.92
CA PRO A 245 -4.03 -2.93 51.01
C PRO A 245 -3.96 -4.21 51.86
N PRO A 246 -2.75 -4.66 52.26
CA PRO A 246 -2.63 -5.85 53.10
C PRO A 246 -3.51 -5.66 54.35
N PRO A 247 -4.19 -6.73 54.82
CA PRO A 247 -5.15 -6.62 55.92
C PRO A 247 -4.48 -5.93 57.11
N GLY A 248 -5.08 -4.80 57.49
CA GLY A 248 -4.51 -3.87 58.45
C GLY A 248 -4.23 -4.52 59.80
N ARG A 249 -3.04 -4.22 60.34
CA ARG A 249 -2.73 -4.39 61.76
C ARG A 249 -3.74 -3.56 62.57
N PRO A 250 -4.39 -4.12 63.60
CA PRO A 250 -5.41 -3.39 64.35
C PRO A 250 -4.82 -2.13 64.99
N ARG A 251 -5.48 -0.99 64.79
CA ARG A 251 -5.14 0.28 65.47
C ARG A 251 -5.41 0.10 66.96
N SER A 252 -4.38 0.25 67.79
CA SER A 252 -4.54 0.36 69.24
C SER A 252 -5.45 1.55 69.56
N GLY A 253 -6.54 1.28 70.28
CA GLY A 253 -7.50 2.29 70.72
C GLY A 253 -6.90 3.26 71.74
N PRO A 254 -7.44 4.48 71.87
CA PRO A 254 -6.95 5.46 72.82
C PRO A 254 -7.25 5.01 74.26
N GLY A 255 -6.22 4.95 75.09
CA GLY A 255 -6.31 4.58 76.50
C GLY A 255 -7.21 5.55 77.27
N SER A 256 -8.21 5.00 77.96
CA SER A 256 -9.05 5.72 78.91
C SER A 256 -8.20 6.21 80.09
N ARG A 257 -8.00 7.53 80.19
CA ARG A 257 -7.63 8.14 81.47
C ARG A 257 -8.92 8.33 82.29
N ARG A 258 -9.07 7.53 83.34
CA ARG A 258 -10.06 7.73 84.40
C ARG A 258 -9.69 8.99 85.21
N ALA A 259 -10.68 9.78 85.57
CA ALA A 259 -10.62 10.74 86.67
C ALA A 259 -11.92 10.65 87.47
N ALA A 260 -11.74 10.50 88.80
CA ALA A 260 -12.69 10.51 89.91
C ALA A 260 -13.77 9.42 89.92
#